data_AF-A6FB37-F1
#
_entry.id   AF-A6FB37-F1
#
_cell.length_a   1.000
_cell.length_b   1.000
_cell.length_c   1.000
_cell.angle_alpha   90.00
_cell.angle_beta   90.00
_cell.angle_gamma   90.00
#
_symmetry.space_group_name_H-M   'P 1'
#
loop_
_entity.id
_entity.type
_entity.pdbx_description
1 polymer ?
#
loop_
_entity_poly.entity_id
_entity_poly.type
_entity_poly.pdbx_seq_one_letter_code
_entity_poly.pdbx_strand_id
1 'polypeptide(L)'
;MRVTSYILGSILLCSSFTATAYNDSKSKKLLNDALSAAPIALRSKVTVLDWDHKVLKQGSNNYTCFPTPPHLKGKAPMCLDGPWLAWADAWMNKKPFQAKAMGISYMLAGDEGASNIDPYAKGKTSDNQWVKEGPHLMIITPDKTLLDSLPTDPRNGGPYVMWKGTPYVHIMIPVATKK
;
A
#
# COMPACT_ATOMS: atom_id res chain seq x y z
N MET A 1 -17.33 78.99 3.02
CA MET A 1 -16.88 77.83 3.82
C MET A 1 -16.45 76.75 2.84
N ARG A 2 -15.13 76.54 2.69
CA ARG A 2 -14.52 75.59 1.75
C ARG A 2 -14.45 74.21 2.41
N VAL A 3 -14.89 73.15 1.73
CA VAL A 3 -14.61 71.77 2.15
C VAL A 3 -14.00 71.03 0.96
N THR A 4 -12.70 70.79 1.07
CA THR A 4 -11.86 70.12 0.08
C THR A 4 -12.04 68.60 0.22
N SER A 5 -12.48 67.92 -0.84
CA SER A 5 -12.58 66.45 -0.88
C SER A 5 -11.23 65.83 -1.26
N TYR A 6 -10.71 64.92 -0.43
CA TYR A 6 -9.55 64.09 -0.75
C TYR A 6 -10.02 62.72 -1.24
N ILE A 7 -9.71 62.38 -2.50
CA ILE A 7 -9.90 61.04 -3.06
C ILE A 7 -8.60 60.25 -2.79
N LEU A 8 -8.64 59.33 -1.83
CA LEU A 8 -7.58 58.32 -1.65
C LEU A 8 -7.85 57.16 -2.63
N GLY A 9 -7.00 57.04 -3.65
CA GLY A 9 -7.00 55.89 -4.56
C GLY A 9 -6.37 54.65 -3.90
N SER A 10 -7.13 53.57 -3.79
CA SER A 10 -6.64 52.27 -3.30
C SER A 10 -5.90 51.52 -4.41
N ILE A 11 -4.62 51.29 -4.21
CA ILE A 11 -3.77 50.43 -5.05
C ILE A 11 -4.13 48.97 -4.77
N LEU A 12 -4.76 48.29 -5.72
CA LEU A 12 -4.90 46.83 -5.70
C LEU A 12 -3.57 46.18 -6.09
N LEU A 13 -2.85 45.68 -5.09
CA LEU A 13 -1.65 44.85 -5.29
C LEU A 13 -2.10 43.41 -5.60
N CYS A 14 -1.99 43.00 -6.87
CA CYS A 14 -2.23 41.64 -7.31
C CYS A 14 -1.04 40.76 -6.87
N SER A 15 -1.17 40.09 -5.72
CA SER A 15 -0.17 39.12 -5.26
C SER A 15 -0.38 37.77 -5.95
N SER A 16 0.49 37.45 -6.90
CA SER A 16 0.53 36.15 -7.60
C SER A 16 0.94 35.03 -6.63
N PHE A 17 0.02 34.11 -6.33
CA PHE A 17 0.33 32.87 -5.61
C PHE A 17 0.97 31.84 -6.54
N THR A 18 2.29 31.64 -6.43
CA THR A 18 3.01 30.52 -7.04
C THR A 18 3.14 29.37 -6.02
N ALA A 19 2.17 28.45 -5.95
CA ALA A 19 2.23 27.32 -5.00
C ALA A 19 1.58 26.00 -5.46
N THR A 20 1.41 25.74 -6.77
CA THR A 20 0.66 24.54 -7.23
C THR A 20 1.50 23.44 -7.92
N ALA A 21 2.67 23.74 -8.49
CA ALA A 21 3.42 22.77 -9.30
C ALA A 21 4.17 21.68 -8.50
N TYR A 22 4.66 21.99 -7.28
CA TYR A 22 5.43 21.02 -6.47
C TYR A 22 4.56 19.87 -5.95
N ASN A 23 3.31 20.18 -5.56
CA ASN A 23 2.38 19.19 -5.00
C ASN A 23 1.87 18.20 -6.07
N ASP A 24 1.80 18.63 -7.33
CA ASP A 24 1.38 17.82 -8.46
C ASP A 24 2.42 16.73 -8.81
N SER A 25 3.71 17.10 -8.92
CA SER A 25 4.79 16.16 -9.21
C SER A 25 4.92 15.06 -8.15
N LYS A 26 4.86 15.43 -6.86
CA LYS A 26 4.88 14.47 -5.74
C LYS A 26 3.66 13.53 -5.80
N SER A 27 2.46 14.08 -5.97
CA SER A 27 1.22 13.30 -6.05
C SER A 27 1.26 12.31 -7.23
N LYS A 28 1.80 12.74 -8.38
CA LYS A 28 1.99 11.88 -9.56
C LYS A 28 2.97 10.74 -9.32
N LYS A 29 4.08 10.99 -8.61
CA LYS A 29 5.03 9.93 -8.23
C LYS A 29 4.39 8.89 -7.31
N LEU A 30 3.64 9.33 -6.30
CA LEU A 30 2.90 8.44 -5.40
C LEU A 30 1.84 7.63 -6.16
N LEU A 31 1.08 8.28 -7.03
CA LEU A 31 0.07 7.63 -7.86
C LEU A 31 0.69 6.52 -8.74
N ASN A 32 1.79 6.82 -9.43
CA ASN A 32 2.46 5.85 -10.30
C ASN A 32 3.04 4.67 -9.50
N ASP A 33 3.61 4.93 -8.32
CA ASP A 33 4.15 3.89 -7.47
C ASP A 33 3.03 2.96 -6.96
N ALA A 34 1.94 3.52 -6.44
CA ALA A 34 0.77 2.76 -6.00
C ALA A 34 0.17 1.90 -7.12
N LEU A 35 -0.02 2.47 -8.31
CA LEU A 35 -0.57 1.74 -9.47
C LEU A 35 0.37 0.63 -9.97
N SER A 36 1.66 0.66 -9.63
CA SER A 36 2.60 -0.40 -10.01
C SER A 36 2.36 -1.70 -9.24
N ALA A 37 1.63 -1.67 -8.12
CA ALA A 37 1.18 -2.86 -7.41
C ALA A 37 -0.02 -3.55 -8.07
N ALA A 38 -0.84 -2.80 -8.82
CA ALA A 38 -2.08 -3.31 -9.40
C ALA A 38 -1.84 -4.08 -10.72
N PRO A 39 -2.64 -5.13 -11.00
CA PRO A 39 -2.78 -5.68 -12.34
C PRO A 39 -3.16 -4.58 -13.34
N ILE A 40 -2.61 -4.65 -14.56
CA ILE A 40 -2.84 -3.64 -15.60
C ILE A 40 -4.33 -3.38 -15.83
N ALA A 41 -5.14 -4.45 -15.86
CA ALA A 41 -6.58 -4.38 -16.05
C ALA A 41 -7.35 -3.67 -14.91
N LEU A 42 -6.75 -3.55 -13.71
CA LEU A 42 -7.37 -2.89 -12.55
C LEU A 42 -6.93 -1.43 -12.39
N ARG A 43 -5.78 -1.00 -12.94
CA ARG A 43 -5.19 0.33 -12.69
C ARG A 43 -6.15 1.50 -12.90
N SER A 44 -7.01 1.44 -13.91
CA SER A 44 -8.01 2.48 -14.16
C SER A 44 -9.19 2.48 -13.18
N LYS A 45 -9.46 1.34 -12.52
CA LYS A 45 -10.63 1.13 -11.65
C LYS A 45 -10.34 1.22 -10.16
N VAL A 46 -9.08 1.08 -9.73
CA VAL A 46 -8.72 1.18 -8.30
C VAL A 46 -8.79 2.60 -7.77
N THR A 47 -9.13 2.72 -6.49
CA THR A 47 -8.90 3.93 -5.69
C THR A 47 -7.44 3.97 -5.26
N VAL A 48 -6.82 5.14 -5.27
CA VAL A 48 -5.44 5.34 -4.81
C VAL A 48 -5.42 6.38 -3.72
N LEU A 49 -4.90 5.99 -2.56
CA LEU A 49 -4.70 6.85 -1.41
C LEU A 49 -3.21 6.98 -1.13
N ASP A 50 -2.78 8.13 -0.60
CA ASP A 50 -1.51 8.18 0.14
C ASP A 50 -1.70 7.79 1.61
N TRP A 51 -0.61 7.78 2.36
CA TRP A 51 -0.59 7.40 3.77
C TRP A 51 -1.17 8.46 4.71
N ASP A 52 -1.48 9.65 4.19
CA ASP A 52 -2.23 10.70 4.89
C ASP A 52 -3.74 10.64 4.56
N HIS A 53 -4.18 9.54 3.92
CA HIS A 53 -5.53 9.30 3.43
C HIS A 53 -6.02 10.30 2.37
N LYS A 54 -5.13 11.03 1.71
CA LYS A 54 -5.49 11.88 0.58
C LYS A 54 -5.79 11.01 -0.63
N VAL A 55 -6.94 11.25 -1.27
CA VAL A 55 -7.30 10.61 -2.54
C VAL A 55 -6.44 11.18 -3.66
N LEU A 56 -5.57 10.34 -4.23
CA LEU A 56 -4.76 10.66 -5.41
C LEU A 56 -5.48 10.32 -6.71
N LYS A 57 -6.35 9.31 -6.67
CA LYS A 57 -7.21 8.90 -7.78
C LYS A 57 -8.44 8.17 -7.23
N GLN A 58 -9.63 8.61 -7.61
CA GLN A 58 -10.86 7.90 -7.27
C GLN A 58 -11.03 6.67 -8.19
N GLY A 59 -11.44 5.54 -7.59
CA GLY A 59 -11.76 4.31 -8.30
C GLY A 59 -13.26 4.00 -8.36
N SER A 60 -13.58 2.93 -9.06
CA SER A 60 -14.92 2.37 -9.24
C SER A 60 -15.04 0.89 -8.84
N ASN A 61 -13.96 0.24 -8.41
CA ASN A 61 -13.99 -1.12 -7.88
C ASN A 61 -13.67 -1.15 -6.36
N ASN A 62 -13.58 -2.36 -5.81
CA ASN A 62 -13.37 -2.64 -4.40
C ASN A 62 -11.90 -2.68 -3.96
N TYR A 63 -10.95 -2.21 -4.80
CA TYR A 63 -9.54 -2.19 -4.48
C TYR A 63 -9.06 -0.78 -4.16
N THR A 64 -8.25 -0.69 -3.11
CA THR A 64 -7.54 0.53 -2.71
C THR A 64 -6.04 0.27 -2.75
N CYS A 65 -5.33 1.07 -3.54
CA CYS A 65 -3.89 1.00 -3.65
C CYS A 65 -3.20 2.10 -2.86
N PHE A 66 -2.07 1.75 -2.27
CA PHE A 66 -1.19 2.64 -1.53
C PHE A 66 0.20 2.62 -2.15
N PRO A 67 0.89 3.78 -2.21
CA PRO A 67 2.29 3.82 -2.60
C PRO A 67 3.13 3.09 -1.54
N THR A 68 4.39 2.84 -1.89
CA THR A 68 5.41 2.36 -0.95
C THR A 68 5.36 3.17 0.35
N PRO A 69 5.26 2.51 1.53
CA PRO A 69 5.31 3.19 2.82
C PRO A 69 6.54 4.10 2.94
N PRO A 70 6.40 5.37 3.38
CA PRO A 70 7.48 6.35 3.35
C PRO A 70 8.65 6.02 4.29
N HIS A 71 8.44 5.13 5.26
CA HIS A 71 9.48 4.68 6.19
C HIS A 71 10.37 3.57 5.62
N LEU A 72 10.00 2.98 4.47
CA LEU A 72 10.80 1.96 3.81
C LEU A 72 11.80 2.60 2.85
N LYS A 73 13.03 2.10 2.84
CA LYS A 73 14.09 2.50 1.88
C LYS A 73 13.94 1.84 0.51
N GLY A 74 12.94 0.98 0.35
CA GLY A 74 12.75 0.07 -0.77
C GLY A 74 11.33 0.07 -1.30
N LYS A 75 11.13 -0.40 -2.52
CA LYS A 75 9.80 -0.45 -3.16
C LYS A 75 8.92 -1.48 -2.47
N ALA A 76 7.68 -1.11 -2.14
CA ALA A 76 6.67 -2.01 -1.59
C ALA A 76 5.23 -1.43 -1.71
N PRO A 77 4.79 -0.98 -2.91
CA PRO A 77 3.42 -0.54 -3.09
C PRO A 77 2.47 -1.75 -3.02
N MET A 78 1.24 -1.51 -2.60
CA MET A 78 0.25 -2.57 -2.40
C MET A 78 -1.13 -2.14 -2.85
N CYS A 79 -1.95 -3.08 -3.31
CA CYS A 79 -3.36 -2.89 -3.62
C CYS A 79 -4.20 -3.90 -2.85
N LEU A 80 -5.02 -3.39 -1.94
CA LEU A 80 -5.76 -4.16 -0.95
C LEU A 80 -7.24 -4.15 -1.31
N ASP A 81 -7.88 -5.31 -1.25
CA ASP A 81 -9.34 -5.38 -1.22
C ASP A 81 -9.89 -5.11 0.19
N GLY A 82 -11.22 -5.16 0.35
CA GLY A 82 -11.89 -4.91 1.62
C GLY A 82 -11.37 -5.76 2.80
N PRO A 83 -11.30 -7.09 2.68
CA PRO A 83 -10.72 -7.96 3.70
C PRO A 83 -9.27 -7.60 4.04
N TRP A 84 -8.43 -7.29 3.05
CA TRP A 84 -7.05 -6.87 3.29
C TRP A 84 -6.91 -5.50 3.96
N LEU A 85 -7.82 -4.56 3.70
CA LEU A 85 -7.88 -3.30 4.44
C LEU A 85 -8.19 -3.53 5.93
N ALA A 86 -9.12 -4.44 6.24
CA ALA A 86 -9.41 -4.82 7.62
C ALA A 86 -8.23 -5.55 8.28
N TRP A 87 -7.54 -6.41 7.53
CA TRP A 87 -6.30 -7.04 7.98
C TRP A 87 -5.21 -6.01 8.28
N ALA A 88 -5.04 -5.00 7.41
CA ALA A 88 -4.03 -3.97 7.56
C ALA A 88 -4.30 -3.09 8.78
N ASP A 89 -5.55 -2.68 9.02
CA ASP A 89 -5.92 -1.97 10.25
C ASP A 89 -5.57 -2.80 11.49
N ALA A 90 -5.92 -4.09 11.50
CA ALA A 90 -5.65 -4.95 12.63
C ALA A 90 -4.14 -5.11 12.89
N TRP A 91 -3.35 -5.38 11.85
CA TRP A 91 -1.91 -5.52 11.96
C TRP A 91 -1.23 -4.23 12.44
N MET A 92 -1.55 -3.08 11.83
CA MET A 92 -0.98 -1.79 12.21
C MET A 92 -1.32 -1.40 13.66
N ASN A 93 -2.54 -1.71 14.11
CA ASN A 93 -3.00 -1.40 15.46
C ASN A 93 -2.79 -2.56 16.47
N LYS A 94 -2.09 -3.63 16.08
CA LYS A 94 -1.83 -4.82 16.91
C LYS A 94 -3.10 -5.45 17.50
N LYS A 95 -4.20 -5.45 16.75
CA LYS A 95 -5.49 -6.03 17.15
C LYS A 95 -5.60 -7.48 16.67
N PRO A 96 -6.35 -8.34 17.36
CA PRO A 96 -6.72 -9.65 16.84
C PRO A 96 -7.40 -9.52 15.46
N PHE A 97 -7.05 -10.42 14.55
CA PHE A 97 -7.67 -10.50 13.24
C PHE A 97 -8.19 -11.92 12.98
N GLN A 98 -9.37 -11.97 12.37
CA GLN A 98 -9.93 -13.17 11.78
C GLN A 98 -10.61 -12.77 10.48
N ALA A 99 -10.17 -13.36 9.37
CA ALA A 99 -10.79 -13.13 8.07
C ALA A 99 -12.26 -13.59 8.11
N LYS A 100 -13.16 -12.73 7.64
CA LYS A 100 -14.59 -13.06 7.48
C LYS A 100 -14.94 -13.51 6.06
N ALA A 101 -14.04 -13.26 5.13
CA ALA A 101 -14.16 -13.61 3.72
C ALA A 101 -12.75 -13.83 3.15
N MET A 102 -12.68 -14.48 1.99
CA MET A 102 -11.46 -14.53 1.20
C MET A 102 -11.05 -13.11 0.80
N GLY A 103 -9.76 -12.81 0.88
CA GLY A 103 -9.20 -11.52 0.48
C GLY A 103 -7.98 -11.69 -0.40
N ILE A 104 -7.84 -10.85 -1.43
CA ILE A 104 -6.70 -10.82 -2.34
C ILE A 104 -6.06 -9.44 -2.29
N SER A 105 -4.74 -9.42 -2.07
CA SER A 105 -3.90 -8.23 -2.17
C SER A 105 -2.88 -8.43 -3.30
N TYR A 106 -2.52 -7.34 -3.98
CA TYR A 106 -1.51 -7.35 -5.02
C TYR A 106 -0.31 -6.49 -4.65
N MET A 107 0.89 -7.03 -4.87
CA MET A 107 2.17 -6.33 -4.78
C MET A 107 2.99 -6.67 -6.03
N LEU A 108 2.44 -6.36 -7.21
CA LEU A 108 3.05 -6.75 -8.49
C LEU A 108 4.33 -5.98 -8.84
N ALA A 109 4.68 -4.99 -8.04
CA ALA A 109 5.97 -4.32 -8.10
C ALA A 109 7.09 -5.08 -7.35
N GLY A 110 6.73 -6.11 -6.58
CA GLY A 110 7.60 -6.72 -5.58
C GLY A 110 7.79 -5.87 -4.33
N ASP A 111 8.57 -6.42 -3.41
CA ASP A 111 9.02 -5.78 -2.18
C ASP A 111 10.55 -5.78 -2.06
N GLU A 112 11.05 -5.17 -0.99
CA GLU A 112 12.47 -5.15 -0.63
C GLU A 112 12.78 -5.97 0.64
N GLY A 113 11.83 -6.79 1.06
CA GLY A 113 12.02 -7.74 2.13
C GLY A 113 11.07 -7.62 3.30
N ALA A 114 10.65 -8.78 3.80
CA ALA A 114 9.99 -8.95 5.09
C ALA A 114 10.50 -10.21 5.79
N SER A 115 10.29 -10.28 7.10
CA SER A 115 10.47 -11.53 7.83
C SER A 115 9.34 -12.50 7.48
N ASN A 116 9.66 -13.75 7.16
CA ASN A 116 8.65 -14.76 6.87
C ASN A 116 7.93 -15.27 8.14
N ILE A 117 8.49 -15.04 9.32
CA ILE A 117 8.00 -15.62 10.58
C ILE A 117 7.56 -14.58 11.63
N ASP A 118 8.05 -13.35 11.53
CA ASP A 118 7.77 -12.28 12.50
C ASP A 118 7.14 -11.05 11.80
N PRO A 119 5.83 -10.81 11.99
CA PRO A 119 5.12 -9.69 11.38
C PRO A 119 5.59 -8.30 11.85
N TYR A 120 6.43 -8.23 12.87
CA TYR A 120 6.92 -6.97 13.45
C TYR A 120 8.44 -6.81 13.38
N ALA A 121 9.13 -7.69 12.65
CA ALA A 121 10.56 -7.59 12.43
C ALA A 121 10.92 -6.26 11.79
N LYS A 122 11.92 -5.57 12.36
CA LYS A 122 12.37 -4.25 11.87
C LYS A 122 13.47 -4.33 10.80
N GLY A 123 13.95 -5.53 10.50
CA GLY A 123 15.02 -5.75 9.55
C GLY A 123 15.47 -7.21 9.50
N LYS A 124 16.39 -7.50 8.59
CA LYS A 124 16.95 -8.85 8.40
C LYS A 124 17.77 -9.30 9.60
N THR A 125 17.51 -10.52 10.05
CA THR A 125 18.36 -11.26 11.00
C THR A 125 18.73 -12.61 10.38
N SER A 126 19.61 -13.38 11.04
CA SER A 126 20.00 -14.72 10.55
C SER A 126 18.88 -15.76 10.69
N ASP A 127 17.91 -15.53 11.57
CA ASP A 127 16.89 -16.48 12.00
C ASP A 127 15.46 -16.12 11.55
N ASN A 128 15.21 -14.90 11.09
CA ASN A 128 13.85 -14.46 10.74
C ASN A 128 13.39 -14.80 9.32
N GLN A 129 14.15 -15.65 8.62
CA GLN A 129 13.81 -16.11 7.27
C GLN A 129 13.47 -14.94 6.32
N TRP A 130 14.29 -13.90 6.33
CA TRP A 130 14.08 -12.71 5.53
C TRP A 130 13.91 -13.05 4.04
N VAL A 131 12.76 -12.71 3.49
CA VAL A 131 12.39 -12.96 2.10
C VAL A 131 12.16 -11.64 1.41
N LYS A 132 12.89 -11.42 0.31
CA LYS A 132 12.58 -10.39 -0.68
C LYS A 132 11.76 -11.04 -1.78
N GLU A 133 10.53 -10.60 -1.96
CA GLU A 133 9.65 -11.18 -2.96
C GLU A 133 9.58 -10.31 -4.22
N GLY A 134 9.62 -10.96 -5.38
CA GLY A 134 9.33 -10.31 -6.66
C GLY A 134 7.83 -9.99 -6.79
N PRO A 135 7.32 -9.75 -8.00
CA PRO A 135 5.88 -9.61 -8.22
C PRO A 135 5.11 -10.79 -7.61
N HIS A 136 4.16 -10.48 -6.72
CA HIS A 136 3.36 -11.48 -6.03
C HIS A 136 1.96 -10.93 -5.69
N LEU A 137 1.09 -11.84 -5.32
CA LEU A 137 -0.19 -11.54 -4.67
C LEU A 137 -0.26 -12.27 -3.33
N MET A 138 -1.12 -11.80 -2.45
CA MET A 138 -1.31 -12.36 -1.12
C MET A 138 -2.77 -12.72 -0.91
N ILE A 139 -3.04 -13.85 -0.27
CA ILE A 139 -4.38 -14.33 0.01
C ILE A 139 -4.58 -14.53 1.51
N ILE A 140 -5.68 -13.99 2.03
CA ILE A 140 -6.23 -14.36 3.34
C ILE A 140 -7.48 -15.21 3.16
N THR A 141 -7.68 -16.16 4.07
CA THR A 141 -8.80 -17.09 4.07
C THR A 141 -9.46 -17.14 5.46
N PRO A 142 -10.80 -17.24 5.55
CA PRO A 142 -11.48 -17.48 6.82
C PRO A 142 -11.20 -18.89 7.35
N ASP A 143 -10.96 -19.86 6.46
CA ASP A 143 -10.64 -21.24 6.82
C ASP A 143 -9.13 -21.42 6.90
N LYS A 144 -8.63 -21.55 8.13
CA LYS A 144 -7.20 -21.73 8.42
C LYS A 144 -6.70 -23.13 8.06
N THR A 145 -7.59 -24.13 7.95
CA THR A 145 -7.17 -25.50 7.63
C THR A 145 -6.60 -25.60 6.21
N LEU A 146 -7.02 -24.72 5.30
CA LEU A 146 -6.45 -24.56 3.96
C LEU A 146 -4.95 -24.19 3.97
N LEU A 147 -4.44 -23.67 5.09
CA LEU A 147 -3.03 -23.29 5.25
C LEU A 147 -2.15 -24.48 5.67
N ASP A 148 -2.73 -25.59 6.13
CA ASP A 148 -1.97 -26.72 6.66
C ASP A 148 -1.32 -27.57 5.56
N SER A 149 -1.92 -27.59 4.37
CA SER A 149 -1.38 -28.28 3.20
C SER A 149 -0.33 -27.47 2.43
N LEU A 150 -0.08 -26.21 2.81
CA LEU A 150 0.86 -25.33 2.13
C LEU A 150 2.21 -25.29 2.85
N PRO A 151 3.33 -25.24 2.10
CA PRO A 151 4.65 -25.11 2.70
C PRO A 151 4.82 -23.73 3.34
N THR A 152 5.78 -23.60 4.26
CA THR A 152 6.19 -22.29 4.82
C THR A 152 7.51 -21.79 4.25
N ASP A 153 8.23 -22.60 3.47
CA ASP A 153 9.51 -22.18 2.87
C ASP A 153 9.26 -21.26 1.67
N PRO A 154 9.67 -19.98 1.71
CA PRO A 154 9.51 -19.05 0.59
C PRO A 154 10.31 -19.44 -0.67
N ARG A 155 11.22 -20.41 -0.57
CA ARG A 155 12.07 -20.91 -1.67
C ARG A 155 11.51 -22.16 -2.34
N ASN A 156 10.32 -22.64 -1.93
CA ASN A 156 9.68 -23.82 -2.52
C ASN A 156 9.34 -23.67 -4.02
N GLY A 157 9.36 -22.45 -4.56
CA GLY A 157 9.10 -22.16 -5.97
C GLY A 157 7.63 -21.90 -6.30
N GLY A 158 6.72 -22.05 -5.33
CA GLY A 158 5.30 -21.79 -5.47
C GLY A 158 4.69 -21.13 -4.22
N PRO A 159 3.35 -21.23 -4.06
CA PRO A 159 2.65 -20.66 -2.92
C PRO A 159 3.18 -21.14 -1.57
N TYR A 160 3.27 -20.24 -0.59
CA TYR A 160 3.67 -20.58 0.77
C TYR A 160 2.91 -19.76 1.81
N VAL A 161 2.91 -20.24 3.06
CA VAL A 161 2.31 -19.54 4.19
C VAL A 161 3.35 -18.68 4.88
N MET A 162 3.08 -17.38 4.95
CA MET A 162 3.85 -16.41 5.70
C MET A 162 3.16 -16.14 7.05
N TRP A 163 3.97 -15.92 8.10
CA TRP A 163 3.55 -15.64 9.47
C TRP A 163 2.62 -16.70 10.08
N LYS A 164 2.88 -17.98 9.74
CA LYS A 164 2.15 -19.13 10.30
C LYS A 164 2.14 -19.07 11.82
N GLY A 165 0.99 -19.32 12.43
CA GLY A 165 0.78 -19.27 13.88
C GLY A 165 0.41 -17.88 14.43
N THR A 166 0.41 -16.84 13.61
CA THR A 166 -0.04 -15.49 14.02
C THR A 166 -1.48 -15.21 13.56
N PRO A 167 -2.17 -14.19 14.14
CA PRO A 167 -3.45 -13.71 13.62
C PRO A 167 -3.40 -13.15 12.19
N TYR A 168 -2.21 -12.82 11.70
CA TYR A 168 -2.00 -12.15 10.40
C TYR A 168 -1.51 -13.09 9.31
N VAL A 169 -1.56 -14.40 9.56
CA VAL A 169 -1.17 -15.44 8.60
C VAL A 169 -1.85 -15.24 7.25
N HIS A 170 -1.07 -15.38 6.17
CA HIS A 170 -1.55 -15.25 4.81
C HIS A 170 -0.72 -16.12 3.86
N ILE A 171 -1.30 -16.40 2.70
CA ILE A 171 -0.64 -17.14 1.63
C ILE A 171 0.05 -16.14 0.73
N MET A 172 1.33 -16.34 0.48
CA MET A 172 2.14 -15.64 -0.51
C MET A 172 2.09 -16.42 -1.82
N ILE A 173 1.82 -15.76 -2.93
CA ILE A 173 1.77 -16.37 -4.27
C ILE A 173 2.66 -15.57 -5.21
N PRO A 174 3.91 -16.01 -5.44
CA PRO A 174 4.78 -15.45 -6.46
C PRO A 174 4.14 -15.63 -7.85
N VAL A 175 4.13 -14.59 -8.67
CA VAL A 175 3.55 -14.63 -10.03
C VAL A 175 4.59 -14.51 -11.15
N ALA A 176 5.85 -14.27 -10.79
CA ALA A 176 6.99 -14.37 -11.68
C ALA A 176 7.85 -15.56 -11.26
N THR A 177 8.40 -16.28 -12.23
CA THR A 177 9.43 -17.29 -11.97
C THR A 177 10.63 -16.62 -11.30
N LYS A 178 11.07 -17.12 -10.14
CA LYS A 178 12.36 -16.71 -9.55
C LYS A 178 13.44 -17.09 -10.59
N LYS A 179 14.11 -16.09 -11.16
CA LYS A 179 15.26 -16.30 -12.04
C LYS A 179 16.46 -16.72 -11.22
#